data_AF-A0A4C1UUM4-F1
#
_entry.id   AF-A0A4C1UUM4-F1
#
_cell.length_a   1.000
_cell.length_b   1.000
_cell.length_c   1.000
_cell.angle_alpha   90.00
_cell.angle_beta   90.00
_cell.angle_gamma   90.00
#
_symmetry.space_group_name_H-M   'P 1'
#
loop_
_entity.id
_entity.type
_entity.pdbx_description
1 polymer ?
#
loop_
_entity_poly.entity_id
_entity_poly.type
_entity_poly.pdbx_seq_one_letter_code
_entity_poly.pdbx_strand_id
1 'polypeptide(L)'
;MDLEDRGFEETVREKSRTDLYNYIKQSSGRLLDDKFAYMEDCVIRETNCPTEKISSLKKELKLFKWQFRQKWTAASYKEERFLQNNAKWLTGTRCNVNICCSNESKSRRKSDASAIIKEITKSPTRAYKIRKVITQNKEKNIQRLSTMEALSMFVEAGLSRSQYNVIRSARKQLYPCYSLLQKAKADCYPKPESFHVTDTCAEIKLQDLVDHTASRLCTYLEEVLKGLSSEEKENLKLISKWGCDGSQQTRLLLSSDPLLSCTRSRFMKNKKPFTKEALEFLIPESDDSEDTGAQYTTTIDECDISDDNEFD
;
A
#
# COMPACT_ATOMS: atom_id res chain seq x y z
N MET A 1 -11.76 17.01 73.67
CA MET A 1 -10.49 17.44 73.04
C MET A 1 -10.75 17.34 71.56
N ASP A 2 -11.50 18.33 71.08
CA ASP A 2 -12.04 18.34 69.73
C ASP A 2 -10.93 18.85 68.81
N LEU A 3 -10.45 17.97 67.94
CA LEU A 3 -9.50 18.31 66.90
C LEU A 3 -10.28 19.06 65.82
N GLU A 4 -10.06 20.37 65.77
CA GLU A 4 -10.51 21.27 64.72
C GLU A 4 -10.07 20.74 63.35
N ASP A 5 -11.05 20.23 62.60
CA ASP A 5 -10.93 19.87 61.20
C ASP A 5 -10.84 21.17 60.38
N ARG A 6 -9.61 21.68 60.24
CA ARG A 6 -9.29 22.83 59.38
C ARG A 6 -9.52 22.41 57.93
N GLY A 7 -10.71 22.72 57.42
CA GLY A 7 -11.05 22.63 56.00
C GLY A 7 -10.00 23.35 55.15
N PHE A 8 -9.18 22.57 54.46
CA PHE A 8 -8.29 23.07 53.43
C PHE A 8 -9.14 23.25 52.17
N GLU A 9 -9.66 24.46 51.93
CA GLU A 9 -10.27 24.81 50.65
C GLU A 9 -9.21 24.70 49.54
N GLU A 10 -9.20 23.53 48.88
CA GLU A 10 -8.35 23.22 47.74
C GLU A 10 -8.80 24.07 46.55
N THR A 11 -8.27 25.29 46.48
CA THR A 11 -8.46 26.19 45.33
C THR A 11 -7.79 25.59 44.10
N VAL A 12 -8.60 24.97 43.23
CA VAL A 12 -8.20 24.45 41.93
C VAL A 12 -7.65 25.59 41.06
N ARG A 13 -6.33 25.62 40.87
CA ARG A 13 -5.66 26.63 40.02
C ARG A 13 -5.53 26.10 38.59
N GLU A 14 -6.54 26.38 37.77
CA GLU A 14 -6.52 26.03 36.34
C GLU A 14 -5.50 26.90 35.58
N LYS A 15 -4.82 26.31 34.59
CA LYS A 15 -3.93 27.03 33.65
C LYS A 15 -4.48 26.98 32.24
N SER A 16 -4.51 28.14 31.57
CA SER A 16 -4.97 28.30 30.19
C SER A 16 -3.85 27.99 29.17
N ARG A 17 -4.21 27.84 27.88
CA ARG A 17 -3.20 27.69 26.80
C ARG A 17 -2.29 28.91 26.68
N THR A 18 -2.82 30.10 26.97
CA THR A 18 -2.04 31.34 26.99
C THR A 18 -0.99 31.30 28.10
N ASP A 19 -1.34 30.79 29.28
CA ASP A 19 -0.38 30.65 30.38
C ASP A 19 0.74 29.66 30.02
N LEU A 20 0.37 28.51 29.44
CA LEU A 20 1.32 27.51 28.96
C LEU A 20 2.26 28.08 27.89
N TYR A 21 1.73 28.88 26.95
CA TYR A 21 2.53 29.59 25.97
C TYR A 21 3.51 30.58 26.62
N ASN A 22 3.04 31.35 27.61
CA ASN A 22 3.88 32.32 28.31
C ASN A 22 5.06 31.64 29.01
N TYR A 23 4.85 30.47 29.64
CA TYR A 23 5.95 29.69 30.20
C TYR A 23 6.96 29.21 29.14
N ILE A 24 6.47 28.75 27.98
CA ILE A 24 7.34 28.34 26.86
C ILE A 24 8.17 29.53 26.37
N LYS A 25 7.58 30.73 26.30
CA LYS A 25 8.26 31.96 25.89
C LYS A 25 9.33 32.40 26.89
N GLN A 26 9.05 32.26 28.19
CA GLN A 26 9.99 32.62 29.26
C GLN A 26 11.20 31.67 29.35
N SER A 27 11.13 30.48 28.74
CA SER A 27 12.23 29.53 28.75
C SER A 27 13.42 30.01 27.90
N SER A 28 14.62 29.94 28.48
CA SER A 28 15.90 30.15 27.80
C SER A 28 16.38 28.94 26.98
N GLY A 29 15.62 27.83 26.99
CA GLY A 29 15.98 26.60 26.28
C GLY A 29 16.11 26.81 24.77
N ARG A 30 17.12 26.21 24.14
CA ARG A 30 17.30 26.29 22.67
C ARG A 30 16.34 25.36 21.94
N LEU A 31 16.14 24.15 22.46
CA LEU A 31 15.25 23.16 21.87
C LEU A 31 13.83 23.28 22.44
N LEU A 32 12.84 22.97 21.61
CA LEU A 32 11.44 23.04 22.02
C LEU A 32 11.10 22.03 23.14
N ASP A 33 11.81 20.91 23.18
CA ASP A 33 11.70 19.93 24.27
C ASP A 33 12.16 20.49 25.63
N ASP A 34 13.26 21.27 25.65
CA ASP A 34 13.74 21.94 26.86
C ASP A 34 12.72 22.98 27.34
N LYS A 35 12.14 23.75 26.40
CA LYS A 35 11.07 24.72 26.71
C LYS A 35 9.83 24.04 27.27
N PHE A 36 9.52 22.84 26.80
CA PHE A 36 8.40 22.04 27.29
C PHE A 36 8.67 21.39 28.65
N ALA A 37 9.92 21.06 28.99
CA ALA A 37 10.31 20.62 30.32
C ALA A 37 10.18 21.79 31.32
N TYR A 38 10.72 22.96 30.97
CA TYR A 38 10.58 24.18 31.77
C TYR A 38 9.10 24.54 32.02
N MET A 39 8.26 24.47 30.99
CA MET A 39 6.82 24.69 31.13
C MET A 39 6.17 23.70 32.11
N GLU A 40 6.52 22.41 32.06
CA GLU A 40 6.00 21.41 33.01
C GLU A 40 6.38 21.78 34.46
N ASP A 41 7.64 22.16 34.69
CA ASP A 41 8.13 22.50 36.02
C ASP A 41 7.46 23.77 36.56
N CYS A 42 7.21 24.77 35.71
CA CYS A 42 6.44 25.96 36.08
C CYS A 42 5.00 25.62 36.45
N VAL A 43 4.34 24.74 35.68
CA VAL A 43 2.98 24.30 36.00
C VAL A 43 2.97 23.55 37.33
N ILE A 44 3.86 22.57 37.54
CA ILE A 44 3.93 21.78 38.78
C ILE A 44 4.13 22.67 40.01
N ARG A 45 5.04 23.65 39.91
CA ARG A 45 5.38 24.58 40.99
C ARG A 45 4.23 25.52 41.33
N GLU A 46 3.58 26.09 40.32
CA GLU A 46 2.52 27.08 40.56
C GLU A 46 1.18 26.46 40.97
N THR A 47 0.97 25.19 40.66
CA THR A 47 -0.27 24.48 40.98
C THR A 47 -0.13 23.59 42.21
N ASN A 48 1.03 23.58 42.87
CA ASN A 48 1.35 22.69 43.99
C ASN A 48 0.97 21.22 43.72
N CYS A 49 1.29 20.71 42.53
CA CYS A 49 0.84 19.37 42.14
C CYS A 49 1.54 18.29 42.99
N PRO A 50 0.80 17.38 43.67
CA PRO A 50 1.39 16.28 44.42
C PRO A 50 2.25 15.37 43.54
N THR A 51 3.38 14.90 44.08
CA THR A 51 4.36 14.07 43.34
C THR A 51 3.73 12.87 42.63
N GLU A 52 2.76 12.22 43.28
CA GLU A 52 2.03 11.05 42.76
C GLU A 52 1.19 11.39 41.51
N LYS A 53 0.72 12.63 41.38
CA LYS A 53 -0.14 13.11 40.30
C LYS A 53 0.64 13.73 39.13
N ILE A 54 1.95 13.98 39.28
CA ILE A 54 2.81 14.54 38.22
C ILE A 54 2.71 13.71 36.93
N SER A 55 2.67 12.38 37.03
CA SER A 55 2.57 11.51 35.85
C SER A 55 1.24 11.70 35.09
N SER A 56 0.15 11.99 35.80
CA SER A 56 -1.16 12.27 35.21
C SER A 56 -1.16 13.64 34.55
N LEU A 57 -0.59 14.65 35.21
CA LEU A 57 -0.45 16.01 34.67
C LEU A 57 0.36 16.00 33.35
N LYS A 58 1.50 15.29 33.31
CA LYS A 58 2.30 15.17 32.08
C LYS A 58 1.52 14.49 30.94
N LYS A 59 0.66 13.52 31.25
CA LYS A 59 -0.23 12.89 30.25
C LYS A 59 -1.25 13.88 29.70
N GLU A 60 -1.80 14.74 30.53
CA GLU A 60 -2.77 15.78 30.10
C GLU A 60 -2.11 16.84 29.23
N LEU A 61 -0.88 17.24 29.54
CA LEU A 61 -0.11 18.20 28.74
C LEU A 61 0.37 17.64 27.38
N LYS A 62 0.36 16.32 27.19
CA LYS A 62 0.82 15.68 25.95
C LYS A 62 0.09 16.20 24.71
N LEU A 63 -1.23 16.38 24.78
CA LEU A 63 -2.01 16.86 23.65
C LEU A 63 -1.65 18.32 23.31
N PHE A 64 -1.52 19.17 24.31
CA PHE A 64 -1.10 20.56 24.13
C PHE A 64 0.28 20.63 23.47
N LYS A 65 1.27 19.88 23.98
CA LYS A 65 2.63 19.82 23.41
C LYS A 65 2.63 19.40 21.95
N TRP A 66 1.85 18.37 21.60
CA TRP A 66 1.72 17.92 20.22
C TRP A 66 1.10 19.00 19.32
N GLN A 67 -0.02 19.60 19.73
CA GLN A 67 -0.69 20.67 18.98
C GLN A 67 0.21 21.89 18.81
N PHE A 68 0.93 22.27 19.87
CA PHE A 68 1.87 23.38 19.85
C PHE A 68 2.98 23.14 18.83
N ARG A 69 3.60 21.95 18.82
CA ARG A 69 4.64 21.59 17.83
C ARG A 69 4.17 21.79 16.40
N GLN A 70 3.01 21.22 16.06
CA GLN A 70 2.45 21.31 14.71
C GLN A 70 2.22 22.77 14.30
N LYS A 71 1.66 23.57 15.19
CA LYS A 71 1.38 24.99 14.95
C LYS A 71 2.64 25.85 14.88
N TRP A 72 3.65 25.53 15.70
CA TRP A 72 4.95 26.20 15.70
C TRP A 72 5.73 25.92 14.40
N THR A 73 5.70 24.67 13.93
CA THR A 73 6.26 24.29 12.62
C THR A 73 5.52 24.98 11.47
N ALA A 74 4.18 25.01 11.50
CA ALA A 74 3.37 25.70 10.48
C ALA A 74 3.61 27.22 10.45
N ALA A 75 4.00 27.81 11.59
CA ALA A 75 4.42 29.21 11.68
C ALA A 75 5.90 29.42 11.28
N SER A 76 6.58 28.39 10.78
CA SER A 76 8.01 28.42 10.45
C SER A 76 8.88 28.87 11.62
N TYR A 77 8.51 28.49 12.85
CA TYR A 77 9.23 28.84 14.08
C TYR A 77 9.32 30.35 14.35
N LYS A 78 8.46 31.17 13.72
CA LYS A 78 8.39 32.63 13.92
C LYS A 78 7.25 32.99 14.88
N GLU A 79 7.58 33.74 15.92
CA GLU A 79 6.63 34.08 16.99
C GLU A 79 5.47 34.93 16.49
N GLU A 80 5.75 35.99 15.72
CA GLU A 80 4.74 36.91 15.22
C GLU A 80 3.71 36.18 14.34
N ARG A 81 4.20 35.32 13.45
CA ARG A 81 3.37 34.49 12.57
C ARG A 81 2.55 33.48 13.36
N PHE A 82 3.13 32.90 14.42
CA PHE A 82 2.43 31.96 15.29
C PHE A 82 1.25 32.63 16.01
N LEU A 83 1.48 33.81 16.59
CA LEU A 83 0.46 34.58 17.30
C LEU A 83 -0.67 35.01 16.36
N GLN A 84 -0.34 35.53 15.17
CA GLN A 84 -1.34 35.93 14.17
C GLN A 84 -2.24 34.75 13.75
N ASN A 85 -1.64 33.60 13.44
CA ASN A 85 -2.38 32.43 12.94
C ASN A 85 -3.14 31.67 14.03
N ASN A 86 -2.73 31.80 15.30
CA ASN A 86 -3.24 30.97 16.39
C ASN A 86 -3.83 31.75 17.56
N ALA A 87 -4.04 33.07 17.43
CA ALA A 87 -4.65 33.91 18.47
C ALA A 87 -5.97 33.30 19.00
N LYS A 88 -6.88 32.91 18.11
CA LYS A 88 -8.15 32.26 18.47
C LYS A 88 -7.97 30.90 19.16
N TRP A 89 -6.87 30.18 18.89
CA TRP A 89 -6.58 28.88 19.51
C TRP A 89 -6.00 29.03 20.91
N LEU A 90 -5.19 30.08 21.13
CA LEU A 90 -4.66 30.45 22.44
C LEU A 90 -5.76 30.98 23.36
N THR A 91 -6.65 31.83 22.84
CA THR A 91 -7.76 32.45 23.61
C THR A 91 -9.05 31.63 23.63
N GLY A 92 -9.18 30.63 22.75
CA GLY A 92 -10.38 29.80 22.64
C GLY A 92 -10.62 28.93 23.87
N THR A 93 -11.87 28.88 24.31
CA THR A 93 -12.30 28.28 25.58
C THR A 93 -11.85 26.81 25.75
N ARG A 94 -11.19 26.56 26.89
CA ARG A 94 -10.82 25.28 27.53
C ARG A 94 -9.70 24.44 26.88
N CYS A 95 -8.46 24.73 27.28
CA CYS A 95 -7.65 23.73 28.00
C CYS A 95 -7.63 24.20 29.45
N ASN A 96 -8.59 23.79 30.27
CA ASN A 96 -8.38 23.86 31.70
C ASN A 96 -7.52 22.63 32.03
N VAL A 97 -6.26 22.84 32.38
CA VAL A 97 -5.52 21.79 33.09
C VAL A 97 -6.14 21.74 34.47
N ASN A 98 -7.15 20.89 34.64
CA ASN A 98 -7.93 20.79 35.85
C ASN A 98 -7.13 19.97 36.86
N ILE A 99 -6.39 20.64 37.73
CA ILE A 99 -5.55 19.99 38.73
C ILE A 99 -6.38 19.79 39.99
N CYS A 100 -6.55 18.50 40.30
CA CYS A 100 -7.35 17.90 41.37
C CYS A 100 -8.84 17.66 41.07
N CYS A 101 -9.11 16.36 40.90
CA CYS A 101 -10.36 15.67 41.23
C CYS A 101 -11.66 16.30 40.73
N SER A 102 -11.97 16.06 39.46
CA SER A 102 -13.31 15.64 39.08
C SER A 102 -13.25 14.73 37.87
N ASN A 103 -13.83 13.52 38.02
CA ASN A 103 -14.08 12.59 36.93
C ASN A 103 -15.12 13.19 35.96
N GLU A 104 -14.78 14.22 35.19
CA GLU A 104 -15.76 14.92 34.35
C GLU A 104 -15.43 14.97 32.85
N SER A 105 -14.62 14.00 32.41
CA SER A 105 -14.70 13.46 31.04
C SER A 105 -15.24 12.02 31.01
N LYS A 106 -15.86 11.60 32.13
CA LYS A 106 -16.37 10.26 32.37
C LYS A 106 -17.90 10.19 32.38
N SER A 107 -18.66 11.29 32.39
CA SER A 107 -20.14 11.18 32.46
C SER A 107 -20.73 10.55 31.19
N ARG A 108 -20.26 10.93 29.99
CA ARG A 108 -20.74 10.33 28.72
C ARG A 108 -20.29 8.88 28.53
N ARG A 109 -19.00 8.59 28.75
CA ARG A 109 -18.47 7.22 28.64
C ARG A 109 -18.94 6.28 29.75
N LYS A 110 -19.14 6.76 30.98
CA LYS A 110 -19.76 5.98 32.07
C LYS A 110 -21.26 5.86 31.88
N SER A 111 -21.94 6.84 31.28
CA SER A 111 -23.35 6.72 30.91
C SER A 111 -23.53 5.61 29.90
N ASP A 112 -22.71 5.58 28.84
CA ASP A 112 -22.77 4.52 27.83
C ASP A 112 -22.37 3.16 28.41
N ALA A 113 -21.28 3.09 29.20
CA ALA A 113 -20.88 1.86 29.87
C ALA A 113 -21.93 1.36 30.89
N SER A 114 -22.53 2.27 31.66
CA SER A 114 -23.61 1.97 32.61
C SER A 114 -24.88 1.52 31.89
N ALA A 115 -25.23 2.17 30.77
CA ALA A 115 -26.35 1.76 29.92
C ALA A 115 -26.12 0.36 29.33
N ILE A 116 -24.91 0.07 28.87
CA ILE A 116 -24.52 -1.25 28.36
C ILE A 116 -24.57 -2.30 29.48
N ILE A 117 -24.02 -2.01 30.66
CA ILE A 117 -24.07 -2.90 31.82
C ILE A 117 -25.53 -3.17 32.21
N LYS A 118 -26.36 -2.13 32.32
CA LYS A 118 -27.79 -2.23 32.61
C LYS A 118 -28.52 -3.09 31.58
N GLU A 119 -28.18 -2.95 30.30
CA GLU A 119 -28.74 -3.75 29.21
C GLU A 119 -28.31 -5.23 29.27
N ILE A 120 -27.06 -5.49 29.62
CA ILE A 120 -26.51 -6.84 29.82
C ILE A 120 -27.17 -7.52 31.03
N THR A 121 -27.41 -6.77 32.12
CA THR A 121 -27.97 -7.32 33.36
C THR A 121 -29.48 -7.55 33.30
N LYS A 122 -30.20 -7.07 32.27
CA LYS A 122 -31.65 -7.30 32.12
C LYS A 122 -32.02 -8.78 32.02
N SER A 123 -31.18 -9.61 31.38
CA SER A 123 -31.30 -11.07 31.46
C SER A 123 -30.03 -11.79 30.99
N PRO A 124 -29.79 -13.03 31.47
CA PRO A 124 -28.69 -13.87 30.97
C PRO A 124 -28.74 -14.12 29.46
N THR A 125 -29.94 -14.21 28.87
CA THR A 125 -30.13 -14.38 27.42
C THR A 125 -29.81 -13.10 26.63
N ARG A 126 -29.97 -11.90 27.22
CA ARG A 126 -29.61 -10.62 26.60
C ARG A 126 -28.09 -10.48 26.50
N ALA A 127 -27.36 -10.81 27.57
CA ALA A 127 -25.91 -10.87 27.58
C ALA A 127 -25.36 -11.80 26.49
N TYR A 128 -25.95 -13.00 26.35
CA TYR A 128 -25.62 -13.96 25.29
C TYR A 128 -25.84 -13.38 23.89
N LYS A 129 -26.98 -12.73 23.63
CA LYS A 129 -27.29 -12.10 22.33
C LYS A 129 -26.29 -10.99 21.98
N ILE A 130 -25.96 -10.12 22.95
CA ILE A 130 -24.98 -9.04 22.76
C ILE A 130 -23.61 -9.61 22.42
N ARG A 131 -23.14 -10.63 23.16
CA ARG A 131 -21.87 -11.31 22.88
C ARG A 131 -21.86 -11.95 21.48
N LYS A 132 -22.95 -12.59 21.07
CA LYS A 132 -23.09 -13.22 19.74
C LYS A 132 -22.96 -12.18 18.63
N VAL A 133 -23.63 -11.03 18.76
CA VAL A 133 -23.54 -9.93 17.78
C VAL A 133 -22.13 -9.33 17.73
N ILE A 134 -21.49 -9.10 18.88
CA ILE A 134 -20.11 -8.56 18.93
C ILE A 134 -19.11 -9.52 18.27
N THR A 135 -19.24 -10.82 18.53
CA THR A 135 -18.36 -11.85 17.94
C THR A 135 -18.58 -11.93 16.43
N GLN A 136 -19.83 -11.96 15.98
CA GLN A 136 -20.18 -11.93 14.56
C GLN A 136 -19.71 -10.64 13.86
N ASN A 137 -19.76 -9.49 14.53
CA ASN A 137 -19.29 -8.22 13.96
C ASN A 137 -17.76 -8.14 13.90
N LYS A 138 -17.04 -8.73 14.85
CA LYS A 138 -15.57 -8.88 14.77
C LYS A 138 -15.17 -9.71 13.56
N GLU A 139 -15.88 -10.81 13.29
CA GLU A 139 -15.64 -11.64 12.11
C GLU A 139 -16.01 -10.94 10.79
N LYS A 140 -17.04 -10.09 10.80
CA LYS A 140 -17.46 -9.29 9.63
C LYS A 140 -16.55 -8.11 9.32
N ASN A 141 -15.68 -7.69 10.24
CA ASN A 141 -14.79 -6.54 10.04
C ASN A 141 -13.45 -6.91 9.36
N ILE A 142 -13.22 -8.18 9.05
CA ILE A 142 -12.09 -8.56 8.18
C ILE A 142 -12.45 -8.10 6.76
N GLN A 143 -11.93 -6.94 6.37
CA GLN A 143 -12.08 -6.42 5.01
C GLN A 143 -11.40 -7.40 4.05
N ARG A 144 -12.23 -8.17 3.32
CA ARG A 144 -11.76 -9.08 2.27
C ARG A 144 -11.03 -8.27 1.21
N LEU A 145 -9.88 -8.78 0.79
CA LEU A 145 -9.15 -8.22 -0.34
C LEU A 145 -10.04 -8.35 -1.58
N SER A 146 -10.11 -7.29 -2.40
CA SER A 146 -10.88 -7.37 -3.64
C SER A 146 -10.23 -8.38 -4.59
N THR A 147 -11.04 -8.90 -5.52
CA THR A 147 -10.53 -9.86 -6.52
C THR A 147 -9.41 -9.26 -7.37
N MET A 148 -9.50 -7.97 -7.71
CA MET A 148 -8.51 -7.29 -8.54
C MET A 148 -7.20 -7.04 -7.78
N GLU A 149 -7.26 -6.58 -6.52
CA GLU A 149 -6.07 -6.43 -5.68
C GLU A 149 -5.36 -7.77 -5.45
N ALA A 150 -6.14 -8.82 -5.18
CA ALA A 150 -5.62 -10.17 -5.02
C ALA A 150 -4.99 -10.70 -6.31
N LEU A 151 -5.55 -10.34 -7.47
CA LEU A 151 -4.98 -10.69 -8.78
C LEU A 151 -3.69 -9.92 -9.06
N SER A 152 -3.62 -8.63 -8.73
CA SER A 152 -2.39 -7.82 -8.85
C SER A 152 -1.26 -8.44 -8.03
N MET A 153 -1.51 -8.72 -6.75
CA MET A 153 -0.57 -9.40 -5.87
C MET A 153 -0.14 -10.77 -6.43
N PHE A 154 -1.08 -11.55 -6.98
CA PHE A 154 -0.78 -12.86 -7.57
C PHE A 154 0.18 -12.76 -8.77
N VAL A 155 -0.01 -11.77 -9.65
CA VAL A 155 0.80 -11.57 -10.86
C VAL A 155 2.15 -10.94 -10.51
N GLU A 156 2.16 -9.85 -9.73
CA GLU A 156 3.39 -9.13 -9.35
C GLU A 156 4.35 -9.99 -8.55
N ALA A 157 3.84 -10.83 -7.64
CA ALA A 157 4.67 -11.74 -6.86
C ALA A 157 5.01 -13.04 -7.60
N GLY A 158 4.59 -13.22 -8.85
CA GLY A 158 4.89 -14.41 -9.66
C GLY A 158 4.40 -15.71 -9.04
N LEU A 159 3.25 -15.68 -8.35
CA LEU A 159 2.77 -16.83 -7.60
C LEU A 159 2.21 -17.92 -8.52
N SER A 160 2.50 -19.17 -8.19
CA SER A 160 1.76 -20.32 -8.71
C SER A 160 0.42 -20.48 -8.01
N ARG A 161 -0.51 -21.24 -8.63
CA ARG A 161 -1.82 -21.58 -8.04
C ARG A 161 -1.66 -22.29 -6.68
N SER A 162 -0.69 -23.19 -6.54
CA SER A 162 -0.45 -23.91 -5.29
C SER A 162 0.02 -22.96 -4.19
N GLN A 163 0.99 -22.09 -4.47
CA GLN A 163 1.48 -21.07 -3.53
C GLN A 163 0.36 -20.13 -3.09
N TYR A 164 -0.45 -19.64 -4.03
CA TYR A 164 -1.60 -18.81 -3.70
C TYR A 164 -2.59 -19.52 -2.79
N ASN A 165 -2.87 -20.81 -3.05
CA ASN A 165 -3.76 -21.59 -2.22
C ASN A 165 -3.17 -21.82 -0.81
N VAL A 166 -1.86 -21.98 -0.66
CA VAL A 166 -1.19 -22.05 0.65
C VAL A 166 -1.39 -20.73 1.43
N ILE A 167 -1.13 -19.58 0.80
CA ILE A 167 -1.34 -18.25 1.40
C ILE A 167 -2.80 -18.07 1.83
N ARG A 168 -3.74 -18.43 0.95
CA ARG A 168 -5.17 -18.38 1.24
C ARG A 168 -5.57 -19.33 2.37
N SER A 169 -4.98 -20.52 2.44
CA SER A 169 -5.28 -21.49 3.50
C SER A 169 -4.92 -20.94 4.88
N ALA A 170 -3.80 -20.19 4.97
CA ALA A 170 -3.41 -19.51 6.20
C ALA A 170 -4.40 -18.41 6.64
N ARG A 171 -5.07 -17.72 5.68
CA ARG A 171 -6.04 -16.65 5.96
C ARG A 171 -7.23 -16.66 5.00
N LYS A 172 -8.09 -17.68 5.12
CA LYS A 172 -9.22 -17.93 4.19
C LYS A 172 -10.23 -16.78 4.09
N GLN A 173 -10.39 -16.01 5.17
CA GLN A 173 -11.34 -14.89 5.22
C GLN A 173 -10.80 -13.61 4.55
N LEU A 174 -9.50 -13.52 4.31
CA LEU A 174 -8.88 -12.33 3.72
C LEU A 174 -8.79 -12.45 2.19
N TYR A 175 -8.41 -13.63 1.69
CA TYR A 175 -8.12 -13.83 0.27
C TYR A 175 -9.30 -14.49 -0.49
N PRO A 176 -9.69 -13.95 -1.66
CA PRO A 176 -10.70 -14.56 -2.52
C PRO A 176 -10.27 -15.96 -3.00
N CYS A 177 -11.23 -16.78 -3.42
CA CYS A 177 -10.89 -18.09 -3.98
C CYS A 177 -10.23 -17.95 -5.36
N TYR A 178 -9.36 -18.91 -5.69
CA TYR A 178 -8.65 -18.92 -6.98
C TYR A 178 -9.60 -18.90 -8.19
N SER A 179 -10.79 -19.48 -8.10
CA SER A 179 -11.79 -19.41 -9.17
C SER A 179 -12.21 -17.97 -9.52
N LEU A 180 -12.24 -17.06 -8.54
CA LEU A 180 -12.53 -15.64 -8.78
C LEU A 180 -11.34 -14.95 -9.46
N LEU A 181 -10.11 -15.28 -9.05
CA LEU A 181 -8.90 -14.79 -9.74
C LEU A 181 -8.85 -15.28 -11.18
N GLN A 182 -9.20 -16.55 -11.41
CA GLN A 182 -9.24 -17.13 -12.75
C GLN A 182 -10.24 -16.41 -13.64
N LYS A 183 -11.42 -16.06 -13.10
CA LYS A 183 -12.42 -15.28 -13.84
C LYS A 183 -11.91 -13.86 -14.12
N ALA A 184 -11.35 -13.17 -13.12
CA ALA A 184 -10.77 -11.85 -13.31
C ALA A 184 -9.59 -11.85 -14.30
N LYS A 185 -8.78 -12.91 -14.34
CA LYS A 185 -7.76 -13.11 -15.39
C LYS A 185 -8.39 -13.26 -16.76
N ALA A 186 -9.42 -14.08 -16.88
CA ALA A 186 -10.15 -14.27 -18.13
C ALA A 186 -10.72 -12.96 -18.67
N ASP A 187 -11.32 -12.15 -17.79
CA ASP A 187 -11.88 -10.83 -18.11
C ASP A 187 -10.81 -9.83 -18.60
N CYS A 188 -9.52 -10.08 -18.31
CA CYS A 188 -8.41 -9.25 -18.79
C CYS A 188 -7.95 -9.60 -20.20
N TYR A 189 -8.34 -10.75 -20.76
CA TYR A 189 -7.94 -11.17 -22.10
C TYR A 189 -8.93 -10.66 -23.16
N PRO A 190 -8.44 -10.36 -24.38
CA PRO A 190 -9.29 -10.13 -25.54
C PRO A 190 -10.17 -11.35 -25.83
N LYS A 191 -11.24 -11.14 -26.62
CA LYS A 191 -12.16 -12.24 -26.99
C LYS A 191 -11.42 -13.35 -27.75
N PRO A 192 -11.82 -14.63 -27.61
CA PRO A 192 -11.16 -15.73 -28.31
C PRO A 192 -11.14 -15.58 -29.84
N GLU A 193 -12.11 -14.88 -30.45
CA GLU A 193 -12.15 -14.68 -31.90
C GLU A 193 -11.17 -13.60 -32.41
N SER A 194 -10.53 -12.85 -31.49
CA SER A 194 -9.65 -11.73 -31.83
C SER A 194 -8.20 -12.14 -32.06
N PHE A 195 -7.79 -13.31 -31.57
CA PHE A 195 -6.40 -13.78 -31.64
C PHE A 195 -6.30 -15.19 -32.20
N HIS A 196 -5.17 -15.48 -32.84
CA HIS A 196 -4.83 -16.78 -33.39
C HIS A 196 -3.46 -17.21 -32.87
N VAL A 197 -3.37 -18.45 -32.39
CA VAL A 197 -2.14 -19.02 -31.85
C VAL A 197 -1.84 -20.32 -32.58
N THR A 198 -0.61 -20.41 -33.10
CA THR A 198 -0.02 -21.60 -33.72
C THR A 198 1.25 -22.00 -32.95
N ASP A 199 1.87 -23.11 -33.33
CA ASP A 199 3.13 -23.58 -32.73
C ASP A 199 4.32 -22.61 -32.94
N THR A 200 4.18 -21.69 -33.91
CA THR A 200 5.24 -20.78 -34.35
C THR A 200 4.90 -19.30 -34.21
N CYS A 201 3.62 -18.93 -34.12
CA CYS A 201 3.21 -17.55 -33.99
C CYS A 201 2.00 -17.38 -33.05
N ALA A 202 1.89 -16.20 -32.47
CA ALA A 202 0.67 -15.73 -31.83
C ALA A 202 0.41 -14.32 -32.34
N GLU A 203 -0.78 -14.09 -32.89
CA GLU A 203 -1.16 -12.81 -33.46
C GLU A 203 -2.55 -12.41 -32.97
N ILE A 204 -2.78 -11.10 -32.90
CA ILE A 204 -4.05 -10.51 -32.51
C ILE A 204 -4.39 -9.37 -33.46
N LYS A 205 -5.68 -9.23 -33.78
CA LYS A 205 -6.16 -8.09 -34.56
C LYS A 205 -5.87 -6.79 -33.80
N LEU A 206 -5.15 -5.87 -34.42
CA LEU A 206 -4.73 -4.62 -33.79
C LEU A 206 -5.93 -3.81 -33.28
N GLN A 207 -7.02 -3.74 -34.05
CA GLN A 207 -8.23 -3.01 -33.65
C GLN A 207 -8.82 -3.60 -32.36
N ASP A 208 -8.98 -4.92 -32.30
CA ASP A 208 -9.52 -5.60 -31.12
C ASP A 208 -8.63 -5.41 -29.89
N LEU A 209 -7.31 -5.37 -30.06
CA LEU A 209 -6.35 -5.09 -28.98
C LEU A 209 -6.50 -3.67 -28.45
N VAL A 210 -6.59 -2.68 -29.34
CA VAL A 210 -6.71 -1.26 -28.97
C VAL A 210 -8.07 -1.00 -28.31
N ASP A 211 -9.15 -1.56 -28.85
CA ASP A 211 -10.50 -1.42 -28.29
C ASP A 211 -10.62 -2.06 -26.91
N HIS A 212 -10.04 -3.26 -26.76
CA HIS A 212 -9.97 -3.93 -25.45
C HIS A 212 -9.18 -3.10 -24.44
N THR A 213 -8.04 -2.54 -24.86
CA THR A 213 -7.21 -1.66 -24.01
C THR A 213 -7.98 -0.40 -23.59
N ALA A 214 -8.64 0.27 -24.53
CA ALA A 214 -9.44 1.45 -24.28
C ALA A 214 -10.60 1.15 -23.30
N SER A 215 -11.33 0.06 -23.51
CA SER A 215 -12.43 -0.38 -22.64
C SER A 215 -11.97 -0.61 -21.19
N ARG A 216 -10.81 -1.28 -21.02
CA ARG A 216 -10.23 -1.51 -19.69
C ARG A 216 -9.78 -0.22 -19.01
N LEU A 217 -9.16 0.70 -19.76
CA LEU A 217 -8.80 2.02 -19.24
C LEU A 217 -10.03 2.80 -18.79
N CYS A 218 -11.11 2.78 -19.57
CA CYS A 218 -12.36 3.44 -19.21
C CYS A 218 -12.97 2.87 -17.91
N THR A 219 -12.87 1.56 -17.70
CA THR A 219 -13.35 0.91 -16.47
C THR A 219 -12.51 1.35 -15.26
N TYR A 220 -11.19 1.41 -15.40
CA TYR A 220 -10.30 1.81 -14.31
C TYR A 220 -10.43 3.30 -13.97
N LEU A 221 -10.61 4.14 -14.99
CA LEU A 221 -10.70 5.60 -14.86
C LEU A 221 -12.15 6.09 -14.74
N GLU A 222 -13.11 5.22 -14.41
CA GLU A 222 -14.54 5.53 -14.41
C GLU A 222 -14.86 6.81 -13.60
N GLU A 223 -14.25 6.97 -12.42
CA GLU A 223 -14.45 8.16 -11.57
C GLU A 223 -13.94 9.44 -12.23
N VAL A 224 -12.80 9.37 -12.92
CA VAL A 224 -12.23 10.50 -13.66
C VAL A 224 -13.12 10.84 -14.86
N LEU A 225 -13.56 9.82 -15.60
CA LEU A 225 -14.43 9.98 -16.75
C LEU A 225 -15.80 10.57 -16.37
N LYS A 226 -16.33 10.27 -15.18
CA LYS A 226 -17.56 10.91 -14.67
C LYS A 226 -17.41 12.41 -14.46
N GLY A 227 -16.20 12.88 -14.14
CA GLY A 227 -15.90 14.30 -13.97
C GLY A 227 -15.79 15.11 -15.26
N LEU A 228 -15.68 14.44 -16.42
CA LEU A 228 -15.57 15.11 -17.73
C LEU A 228 -16.94 15.53 -18.28
N SER A 229 -16.96 16.69 -18.92
CA SER A 229 -18.10 17.18 -19.70
C SER A 229 -18.38 16.31 -20.93
N SER A 230 -19.56 16.44 -21.53
CA SER A 230 -19.93 15.67 -22.72
C SER A 230 -19.01 15.98 -23.92
N GLU A 231 -18.62 17.24 -24.10
CA GLU A 231 -17.72 17.67 -25.18
C GLU A 231 -16.31 17.09 -25.02
N GLU A 232 -15.79 17.02 -23.79
CA GLU A 232 -14.49 16.40 -23.51
C GLU A 232 -14.51 14.89 -23.79
N LYS A 233 -15.62 14.21 -23.50
CA LYS A 233 -15.78 12.77 -23.77
C LYS A 233 -15.78 12.45 -25.26
N GLU A 234 -16.42 13.29 -26.07
CA GLU A 234 -16.47 13.13 -27.53
C GLU A 234 -15.09 13.36 -28.19
N ASN A 235 -14.22 14.13 -27.53
CA ASN A 235 -12.89 14.48 -28.06
C ASN A 235 -11.73 13.67 -27.46
N LEU A 236 -12.02 12.58 -26.73
CA LEU A 236 -10.98 11.72 -26.16
C LEU A 236 -10.15 11.05 -27.26
N LYS A 237 -8.83 11.11 -27.11
CA LYS A 237 -7.86 10.50 -28.04
C LYS A 237 -6.92 9.58 -27.28
N LEU A 238 -6.89 8.31 -27.68
CA LEU A 238 -5.92 7.34 -27.18
C LEU A 238 -4.64 7.43 -28.01
N ILE A 239 -3.60 8.05 -27.44
CA ILE A 239 -2.28 8.13 -28.07
C ILE A 239 -1.49 6.87 -27.69
N SER A 240 -1.10 6.08 -28.69
CA SER A 240 -0.38 4.81 -28.50
C SER A 240 0.94 4.80 -29.27
N LYS A 241 1.93 4.07 -28.76
CA LYS A 241 3.22 3.80 -29.43
C LYS A 241 3.35 2.30 -29.68
N TRP A 242 3.87 1.92 -30.85
CA TRP A 242 4.15 0.54 -31.19
C TRP A 242 5.58 0.38 -31.73
N GLY A 243 6.09 -0.85 -31.71
CA GLY A 243 7.42 -1.22 -32.18
C GLY A 243 7.62 -2.74 -32.11
N CYS A 244 8.69 -3.23 -32.72
CA CYS A 244 9.08 -4.64 -32.71
C CYS A 244 10.58 -4.73 -32.45
N ASP A 245 10.99 -5.64 -31.58
CA ASP A 245 12.39 -5.92 -31.25
C ASP A 245 12.59 -7.45 -31.15
N GLY A 246 13.78 -7.92 -31.52
CA GLY A 246 14.12 -9.34 -31.56
C GLY A 246 15.21 -9.66 -30.56
N SER A 247 14.96 -10.63 -29.67
CA SER A 247 16.01 -11.15 -28.80
C SER A 247 16.75 -12.32 -29.42
N GLN A 248 18.09 -12.26 -29.45
CA GLN A 248 18.94 -13.35 -29.95
C GLN A 248 19.12 -14.53 -28.97
N GLN A 249 18.45 -14.50 -27.81
CA GLN A 249 18.49 -15.61 -26.87
C GLN A 249 17.52 -16.71 -27.32
N THR A 250 17.87 -17.98 -27.07
CA THR A 250 17.02 -19.18 -27.25
C THR A 250 15.76 -19.17 -26.36
N ARG A 251 15.42 -18.01 -25.82
CA ARG A 251 14.30 -17.67 -24.95
C ARG A 251 13.56 -16.56 -25.67
N LEU A 252 12.29 -16.79 -26.01
CA LEU A 252 11.40 -15.75 -26.50
C LEU A 252 11.38 -14.62 -25.45
N LEU A 253 12.07 -13.50 -25.67
CA LEU A 253 11.82 -12.26 -24.94
C LEU A 253 10.67 -11.56 -25.66
N LEU A 254 9.46 -11.76 -25.15
CA LEU A 254 8.40 -10.80 -25.37
C LEU A 254 8.76 -9.59 -24.49
N SER A 255 9.14 -8.45 -25.08
CA SER A 255 9.42 -7.24 -24.30
C SER A 255 8.11 -6.62 -23.78
N SER A 256 7.51 -7.28 -22.80
CA SER A 256 6.58 -6.76 -21.81
C SER A 256 6.63 -7.72 -20.61
N ASP A 257 7.80 -7.89 -20.00
CA ASP A 257 8.09 -8.94 -19.01
C ASP A 257 7.44 -8.66 -17.62
N PRO A 258 7.12 -9.70 -16.80
CA PRO A 258 8.05 -10.78 -16.47
C PRO A 258 7.54 -12.25 -16.59
N LEU A 259 8.38 -13.04 -17.28
CA LEU A 259 8.84 -14.42 -17.01
C LEU A 259 7.88 -15.62 -17.17
N LEU A 260 8.03 -16.33 -18.29
CA LEU A 260 7.67 -17.75 -18.46
C LEU A 260 8.82 -18.50 -19.16
N SER A 261 9.39 -19.51 -18.50
CA SER A 261 10.31 -20.46 -19.11
C SER A 261 9.57 -21.75 -19.49
N CYS A 262 9.64 -22.17 -20.75
CA CYS A 262 9.26 -23.53 -21.15
C CYS A 262 10.48 -24.23 -21.75
N THR A 263 10.96 -25.27 -21.06
CA THR A 263 11.97 -26.20 -21.56
C THR A 263 11.28 -27.27 -22.41
N ARG A 264 11.28 -27.09 -23.73
CA ARG A 264 11.15 -28.21 -24.67
C ARG A 264 12.19 -28.06 -25.77
N SER A 265 12.99 -29.11 -25.94
CA SER A 265 13.96 -29.26 -27.03
C SER A 265 13.23 -29.15 -28.37
N ARG A 266 13.71 -28.29 -29.28
CA ARG A 266 13.25 -28.28 -30.68
C ARG A 266 14.37 -28.72 -31.61
N PHE A 267 13.97 -29.62 -32.49
CA PHE A 267 14.66 -30.08 -33.69
C PHE A 267 15.14 -28.89 -34.54
N MET A 268 16.42 -28.89 -34.91
CA MET A 268 17.03 -27.88 -35.78
C MET A 268 16.54 -28.05 -37.22
N LYS A 269 15.94 -27.01 -37.83
CA LYS A 269 15.74 -26.95 -39.28
C LYS A 269 16.94 -26.28 -39.95
N ASN A 270 17.42 -26.90 -41.02
CA ASN A 270 18.66 -26.60 -41.73
C ASN A 270 18.83 -25.12 -42.11
N LYS A 271 20.03 -24.59 -41.85
CA LYS A 271 20.44 -23.24 -42.24
C LYS A 271 20.45 -23.13 -43.77
N LYS A 272 19.77 -22.13 -44.33
CA LYS A 272 19.97 -21.75 -45.74
C LYS A 272 21.32 -21.02 -45.86
N PRO A 273 22.12 -21.27 -46.91
CA PRO A 273 23.36 -20.54 -47.12
C PRO A 273 23.09 -19.06 -47.42
N PHE A 274 23.99 -18.19 -46.96
CA PHE A 274 23.92 -16.75 -47.15
C PHE A 274 23.93 -16.35 -48.63
N THR A 275 23.33 -15.21 -48.95
CA THR A 275 23.31 -14.64 -50.30
C THR A 275 24.72 -14.26 -50.74
N LYS A 276 24.97 -14.24 -52.06
CA LYS A 276 26.29 -13.92 -52.62
C LYS A 276 26.79 -12.53 -52.20
N GLU A 277 25.90 -11.55 -52.05
CA GLU A 277 26.28 -10.21 -51.56
C GLU A 277 26.80 -10.22 -50.11
N ALA A 278 26.29 -11.11 -49.26
CA ALA A 278 26.75 -11.22 -47.87
C ALA A 278 28.10 -11.93 -47.75
N LEU A 279 28.47 -12.76 -48.73
CA LEU A 279 29.76 -13.43 -48.80
C LEU A 279 30.88 -12.51 -49.28
N GLU A 280 30.58 -11.53 -50.15
CA GLU A 280 31.55 -10.51 -50.59
C GLU A 280 31.95 -9.55 -49.47
N PHE A 281 31.09 -9.32 -48.48
CA PHE A 281 31.40 -8.50 -47.30
C PHE A 281 32.29 -9.20 -46.26
N LEU A 282 32.56 -10.49 -46.43
CA LEU A 282 33.30 -11.31 -45.46
C LEU A 282 34.72 -11.66 -45.93
N ILE A 283 35.25 -11.00 -46.95
CA ILE A 283 36.65 -11.17 -47.33
C ILE A 283 37.51 -10.43 -46.29
N PRO A 284 38.34 -11.12 -45.49
CA PRO A 284 39.33 -10.47 -44.65
C PRO A 284 40.43 -9.89 -45.55
N GLU A 285 40.84 -8.66 -45.29
CA GLU A 285 42.07 -8.11 -45.87
C GLU A 285 43.22 -9.09 -45.58
N SER A 286 43.92 -9.49 -46.64
CA SER A 286 45.05 -10.40 -46.61
C SER A 286 46.25 -9.70 -45.96
N ASP A 287 46.60 -10.12 -44.75
CA ASP A 287 47.95 -9.97 -44.22
C ASP A 287 48.69 -11.30 -44.34
N ASP A 288 49.87 -11.21 -44.95
CA ASP A 288 50.80 -12.29 -45.24
C ASP A 288 51.21 -13.06 -43.98
N SER A 289 51.09 -14.39 -44.00
CA SER A 289 52.14 -15.30 -43.51
C SER A 289 51.77 -16.76 -43.73
N GLU A 290 52.83 -17.51 -44.05
CA GLU A 290 52.86 -18.89 -44.47
C GLU A 290 52.55 -19.88 -43.34
N ASP A 291 52.07 -21.04 -43.76
CA ASP A 291 52.57 -22.37 -43.37
C ASP A 291 51.67 -23.32 -42.56
N THR A 292 51.71 -24.56 -43.07
CA THR A 292 51.29 -25.87 -42.57
C THR A 292 49.81 -26.20 -42.44
N GLY A 293 49.42 -27.14 -43.31
CA GLY A 293 48.08 -27.70 -43.39
C GLY A 293 47.78 -28.81 -42.39
N ALA A 294 46.50 -29.17 -42.35
CA ALA A 294 46.05 -30.53 -42.13
C ALA A 294 44.63 -30.66 -42.71
N GLN A 295 44.53 -31.39 -43.81
CA GLN A 295 43.28 -31.90 -44.36
C GLN A 295 42.80 -33.05 -43.48
N TYR A 296 41.51 -33.07 -43.12
CA TYR A 296 40.77 -34.34 -43.03
C TYR A 296 39.35 -34.19 -43.55
N THR A 297 39.07 -35.10 -44.46
CA THR A 297 37.91 -35.32 -45.31
C THR A 297 36.81 -36.13 -44.60
N THR A 298 35.56 -35.84 -44.97
CA THR A 298 34.48 -36.78 -45.32
C THR A 298 34.14 -37.93 -44.35
N THR A 299 32.87 -37.99 -43.91
CA THR A 299 31.89 -39.03 -44.34
C THR A 299 30.51 -38.75 -43.74
N ILE A 300 29.52 -38.69 -44.63
CA ILE A 300 28.10 -38.82 -44.35
C ILE A 300 27.83 -40.32 -44.38
N ASP A 301 27.20 -40.87 -43.33
CA ASP A 301 26.52 -42.16 -43.41
C ASP A 301 25.05 -41.95 -43.00
N GLU A 302 24.17 -42.18 -43.97
CA GLU A 302 22.76 -42.51 -43.76
C GLU A 302 22.70 -43.92 -43.15
N CYS A 303 21.87 -44.10 -42.11
CA CYS A 303 21.28 -45.39 -41.80
C CYS A 303 19.86 -45.19 -41.25
N ASP A 304 19.00 -46.01 -41.85
CA ASP A 304 17.56 -46.14 -41.79
C ASP A 304 17.03 -46.86 -40.53
N ILE A 305 15.71 -46.67 -40.28
CA ILE A 305 14.74 -47.62 -39.62
C ILE A 305 14.95 -47.82 -38.09
N SER A 306 13.97 -47.86 -37.18
CA SER A 306 12.57 -48.35 -37.16
C SER A 306 11.77 -47.76 -35.98
N ASP A 307 10.46 -47.90 -36.10
CA ASP A 307 9.36 -47.78 -35.13
C ASP A 307 9.62 -48.28 -33.68
N ASP A 308 8.93 -47.66 -32.70
CA ASP A 308 7.93 -48.31 -31.84
C ASP A 308 7.52 -47.41 -30.64
N ASN A 309 6.19 -47.21 -30.46
CA ASN A 309 5.37 -47.35 -29.23
C ASN A 309 5.80 -46.58 -27.95
N GLU A 310 4.95 -46.06 -27.06
CA GLU A 310 3.52 -46.13 -26.78
C GLU A 310 3.27 -45.24 -25.54
N PHE A 311 2.06 -44.66 -25.49
CA PHE A 311 1.24 -44.18 -24.36
C PHE A 311 1.80 -44.16 -22.91
N ASP A 312 1.81 -42.98 -22.26
CA ASP A 312 0.88 -42.56 -21.17
C ASP A 312 1.09 -41.08 -20.78
#